data_AF-A0A5C8L0P5-F1
#
_entry.id   AF-A0A5C8L0P5-F1
#
_cell.length_a   1.000
_cell.length_b   1.000
_cell.length_c   1.000
_cell.angle_alpha   90.00
_cell.angle_beta   90.00
_cell.angle_gamma   90.00
#
_symmetry.space_group_name_H-M   'P 1'
#
loop_
_entity.id
_entity.type
_entity.pdbx_description
1 polymer ?
#
loop_
_entity_poly.entity_id
_entity_poly.type
_entity_poly.pdbx_seq_one_letter_code
_entity_poly.pdbx_strand_id
1 'polypeptide(L)'
;MRGGGHWHGVHRAPVLRRDIGGSAAGPASAKIAVRVAFLDNTIEQAVIAVGLYLALSTLVSGAWLSLIPVGVLFFLVGRVLFLRGYPKGVEGRALGMTLTMMPTVLGYVLVLVLLAVRWL
;
A
#
# COMPACT_ATOMS: atom_id res chain seq x y z
N MET A 1 -4.11 4.84 43.76
CA MET A 1 -2.70 5.30 43.78
C MET A 1 -2.28 5.51 42.32
N ARG A 2 -2.25 6.77 41.86
CA ARG A 2 -1.05 7.49 41.34
C ARG A 2 -0.19 6.63 40.40
N GLY A 3 0.15 7.00 39.17
CA GLY A 3 0.13 8.25 38.40
C GLY A 3 0.97 7.93 37.15
N GLY A 4 0.62 8.41 35.97
CA GLY A 4 1.03 9.72 35.52
C GLY A 4 1.72 9.56 34.17
N GLY A 5 1.27 10.33 33.19
CA GLY A 5 1.82 10.32 31.84
C GLY A 5 3.29 10.71 31.79
N HIS A 6 4.04 10.02 30.93
CA HIS A 6 5.34 10.46 30.46
C HIS A 6 5.58 9.99 29.02
N TRP A 7 4.80 10.55 28.09
CA TRP A 7 5.09 10.45 26.65
C TRP A 7 6.07 11.54 26.17
N HIS A 8 6.80 12.18 27.08
CA HIS A 8 7.82 13.17 26.77
C HIS A 8 9.21 12.53 26.73
N GLY A 9 9.54 11.80 25.66
CA GLY A 9 10.88 11.21 25.50
C GLY A 9 11.19 10.55 24.15
N VAL A 10 10.20 10.27 23.30
CA VAL A 10 10.40 9.49 22.06
C VAL A 10 11.00 10.33 20.91
N HIS A 11 11.09 11.65 21.05
CA HIS A 11 11.46 12.54 19.95
C HIS A 11 12.96 12.57 19.61
N ARG A 12 13.85 11.87 20.36
CA ARG A 12 15.31 11.90 20.14
C ARG A 12 16.07 10.57 20.31
N ALA A 13 15.40 9.43 20.38
CA ALA A 13 16.12 8.14 20.43
C ALA A 13 16.78 7.84 19.07
N PRO A 14 18.07 7.44 19.00
CA PRO A 14 18.74 7.09 17.74
C PRO A 14 18.09 5.88 17.07
N VAL A 15 18.19 5.78 15.73
CA VAL A 15 17.81 4.56 15.00
C VAL A 15 18.71 3.43 15.49
N LEU A 16 18.12 2.30 15.87
CA LEU A 16 18.90 1.18 16.42
C LEU A 16 19.58 0.42 15.29
N ARG A 17 20.74 -0.20 15.53
CA ARG A 17 21.39 -1.07 14.53
C ARG A 17 20.44 -2.15 13.98
N ARG A 18 19.55 -2.68 14.83
CA ARG A 18 18.54 -3.68 14.42
C ARG A 18 17.50 -3.16 13.42
N ASP A 19 17.28 -1.84 13.36
CA ASP A 19 16.31 -1.23 12.46
C ASP A 19 16.82 -1.15 11.00
N ILE A 20 18.11 -1.42 10.76
CA ILE A 20 18.74 -1.34 9.43
C ILE A 20 18.47 -2.60 8.60
N GLY A 21 18.27 -3.75 9.24
CA GLY A 21 18.12 -5.05 8.55
C GLY A 21 16.77 -5.26 7.86
N GLY A 22 15.84 -4.31 7.95
CA GLY A 22 14.49 -4.44 7.42
C GLY A 22 13.63 -5.43 8.20
N SER A 23 12.38 -5.60 7.77
CA SER A 23 11.36 -6.39 8.46
C SER A 23 11.69 -7.89 8.57
N ALA A 24 12.54 -8.39 7.66
CA ALA A 24 13.01 -9.77 7.67
C ALA A 24 14.04 -10.06 8.78
N ALA A 25 14.76 -9.04 9.26
CA ALA A 25 15.78 -9.21 10.31
C ALA A 25 15.20 -9.22 11.74
N GLY A 26 13.92 -8.84 11.89
CA GLY A 26 13.24 -8.81 13.17
C GLY A 26 12.23 -7.67 13.29
N PRO A 27 11.45 -7.62 14.39
CA PRO A 27 10.43 -6.60 14.58
C PRO A 27 11.04 -5.20 14.68
N ALA A 28 10.40 -4.27 13.97
CA ALA A 28 10.76 -2.86 13.95
C ALA A 28 10.67 -2.21 15.33
N SER A 29 11.59 -1.29 15.66
CA SER A 29 11.43 -0.46 16.85
C SER A 29 10.19 0.42 16.76
N ALA A 30 9.61 0.79 17.92
CA ALA A 30 8.42 1.64 17.98
C ALA A 30 8.58 2.96 17.19
N LYS A 31 9.82 3.46 17.07
CA LYS A 31 10.15 4.68 16.32
C LYS A 31 9.88 4.56 14.82
N ILE A 32 10.14 3.38 14.23
CA ILE A 32 10.02 3.18 12.78
C ILE A 32 8.90 2.22 12.39
N ALA A 33 8.22 1.58 13.36
CA ALA A 33 7.19 0.58 13.12
C ALA A 33 6.13 1.01 12.10
N VAL A 34 5.63 2.26 12.17
CA VAL A 34 4.66 2.79 11.21
C VAL A 34 5.23 2.87 9.79
N ARG A 35 6.48 3.32 9.65
CA ARG A 35 7.13 3.50 8.34
C ARG A 35 7.43 2.15 7.70
N VAL A 36 7.89 1.18 8.50
CA VAL A 36 8.12 -0.20 8.07
C VAL A 36 6.82 -0.84 7.61
N ALA A 37 5.77 -0.81 8.44
CA ALA A 37 4.46 -1.35 8.08
C ALA A 37 3.86 -0.68 6.83
N PHE A 38 4.09 0.63 6.65
CA PHE A 38 3.68 1.33 5.44
C PHE A 38 4.47 0.88 4.20
N LEU A 39 5.80 0.73 4.30
CA LEU A 39 6.65 0.35 3.17
C LEU A 39 6.40 -1.10 2.74
N ASP A 40 6.33 -2.03 3.69
CA ASP A 40 6.04 -3.45 3.40
C ASP A 40 4.72 -3.58 2.66
N ASN A 41 3.66 -2.96 3.20
CA ASN A 41 2.37 -2.94 2.54
C ASN A 41 2.41 -2.22 1.18
N THR A 42 3.18 -1.14 1.04
CA THR A 42 3.30 -0.44 -0.26
C THR A 42 3.97 -1.33 -1.30
N ILE A 43 5.03 -2.06 -0.94
CA ILE A 43 5.72 -2.97 -1.86
C ILE A 43 4.81 -4.13 -2.25
N GLU A 44 4.15 -4.78 -1.29
CA GLU A 44 3.19 -5.85 -1.58
C GLU A 44 2.11 -5.37 -2.56
N GLN A 45 1.48 -4.22 -2.28
CA GLN A 45 0.45 -3.67 -3.16
C GLN A 45 1.01 -3.20 -4.51
N ALA A 46 2.24 -2.68 -4.55
CA ALA A 46 2.88 -2.24 -5.79
C ALA A 46 3.20 -3.43 -6.70
N VAL A 47 3.70 -4.54 -6.16
CA VAL A 47 3.96 -5.78 -6.93
C VAL A 47 2.66 -6.29 -7.55
N ILE A 48 1.57 -6.33 -6.78
CA ILE A 48 0.26 -6.73 -7.27
C ILE A 48 -0.24 -5.77 -8.37
N ALA A 49 -0.12 -4.46 -8.17
CA ALA A 49 -0.57 -3.46 -9.15
C ALA A 49 0.26 -3.50 -10.45
N VAL A 50 1.58 -3.66 -10.36
CA VAL A 50 2.46 -3.80 -11.53
C VAL A 50 2.09 -5.05 -12.33
N GLY A 51 1.85 -6.18 -11.65
CA GLY A 51 1.38 -7.41 -12.30
C GLY A 51 0.09 -7.19 -13.09
N LEU A 52 -0.88 -6.47 -12.52
CA LEU A 52 -2.10 -6.07 -13.21
C LEU A 52 -1.81 -5.20 -14.44
N TYR A 53 -0.99 -4.16 -14.31
CA TYR A 53 -0.74 -3.23 -15.42
C TYR A 53 -0.02 -3.90 -16.59
N LEU A 54 0.90 -4.82 -16.30
CA LEU A 54 1.52 -5.65 -17.33
C LEU A 54 0.48 -6.52 -18.05
N ALA A 55 -0.41 -7.18 -17.30
CA ALA A 55 -1.49 -7.98 -17.90
C ALA A 55 -2.45 -7.12 -18.75
N LEU A 56 -2.86 -5.95 -18.27
CA LEU A 56 -3.71 -5.04 -19.06
C LEU A 56 -3.00 -4.58 -20.33
N SER A 57 -1.69 -4.26 -20.25
CA SER A 57 -0.92 -3.78 -21.41
C SER A 57 -0.84 -4.80 -22.56
N THR A 58 -1.03 -6.08 -22.30
CA THR A 58 -1.03 -7.14 -23.32
C THR A 58 -2.43 -7.49 -23.83
N LEU A 59 -3.49 -7.14 -23.08
CA LEU A 59 -4.86 -7.56 -23.37
C LEU A 59 -5.73 -6.45 -23.96
N VAL A 60 -5.45 -5.17 -23.68
CA VAL A 60 -6.24 -4.03 -24.14
C VAL A 60 -5.42 -3.11 -25.06
N SER A 61 -6.12 -2.29 -25.86
CA SER A 61 -5.49 -1.34 -26.78
C SER A 61 -6.27 -0.03 -26.88
N GLY A 62 -5.67 0.97 -27.53
CA GLY A 62 -6.29 2.28 -27.75
C GLY A 62 -6.61 3.00 -26.44
N ALA A 63 -7.81 3.58 -26.35
CA ALA A 63 -8.24 4.35 -25.18
C ALA A 63 -8.23 3.55 -23.88
N TRP A 64 -8.44 2.23 -23.92
CA TRP A 64 -8.46 1.38 -22.72
C TRP A 64 -7.12 1.29 -21.99
N LEU A 65 -6.00 1.62 -22.66
CA LEU A 65 -4.70 1.72 -22.01
C LEU A 65 -4.67 2.84 -20.96
N SER A 66 -5.59 3.81 -20.99
CA SER A 66 -5.72 4.87 -19.98
C SER A 66 -6.08 4.33 -18.59
N LEU A 67 -6.61 3.10 -18.48
CA LEU A 67 -6.86 2.45 -17.21
C LEU A 67 -5.58 2.30 -16.38
N ILE A 68 -4.42 2.16 -17.02
CA ILE A 68 -3.12 2.04 -16.35
C ILE A 68 -2.76 3.34 -15.62
N PRO A 69 -2.59 4.51 -16.28
CA PRO A 69 -2.25 5.75 -15.59
C PRO A 69 -3.34 6.19 -14.60
N VAL A 70 -4.63 5.95 -14.89
CA VAL A 70 -5.72 6.21 -13.93
C VAL A 70 -5.56 5.34 -12.68
N GLY A 71 -5.26 4.04 -12.85
CA GLY A 71 -4.96 3.13 -11.75
C GLY A 71 -3.75 3.60 -10.93
N VAL A 72 -2.68 4.05 -11.59
CA VAL A 72 -1.50 4.61 -10.91
C VAL A 72 -1.87 5.84 -10.07
N LEU A 73 -2.72 6.74 -10.58
CA LEU A 73 -3.19 7.89 -9.81
C LEU A 73 -3.96 7.45 -8.55
N PHE A 74 -4.89 6.50 -8.68
CA PHE A 74 -5.60 5.94 -7.53
C PHE A 74 -4.65 5.29 -6.52
N PHE A 75 -3.65 4.55 -7.00
CA PHE A 75 -2.63 3.95 -6.15
C PHE A 75 -1.89 5.02 -5.34
N LEU A 76 -1.35 6.05 -6.01
CA LEU A 76 -0.60 7.12 -5.37
C LEU A 76 -1.43 7.90 -4.35
N VAL A 77 -2.64 8.32 -4.73
CA VAL A 77 -3.56 9.03 -3.82
C VAL A 77 -3.93 8.12 -2.65
N GLY A 78 -4.21 6.84 -2.90
CA GLY A 78 -4.52 5.85 -1.87
C GLY A 78 -3.38 5.68 -0.86
N ARG A 79 -2.12 5.57 -1.30
CA ARG A 79 -0.95 5.48 -0.39
C ARG A 79 -0.78 6.73 0.47
N VAL A 80 -0.99 7.91 -0.12
CA VAL A 80 -0.92 9.19 0.60
C VAL A 80 -2.01 9.28 1.66
N LEU A 81 -3.26 8.93 1.32
CA LEU A 81 -4.38 8.91 2.27
C LEU A 81 -4.17 7.86 3.36
N PHE A 82 -3.67 6.68 3.02
CA PHE A 82 -3.36 5.61 3.97
C PHE A 82 -2.34 6.07 5.00
N LEU A 83 -1.23 6.67 4.56
CA LEU A 83 -0.16 7.13 5.45
C LEU A 83 -0.65 8.27 6.37
N ARG A 84 -1.43 9.22 5.83
CA ARG A 84 -2.04 10.31 6.62
C ARG A 84 -3.09 9.81 7.61
N GLY A 85 -3.81 8.76 7.24
CA GLY A 85 -4.83 8.13 8.07
C GLY A 85 -4.27 7.21 9.16
N TYR A 86 -3.03 6.73 9.00
CA TYR A 86 -2.41 5.76 9.89
C TYR A 86 -2.44 6.12 11.39
N PRO A 87 -2.16 7.37 11.81
CA PRO A 87 -2.21 7.76 13.23
C PRO A 87 -3.62 7.68 13.83
N LYS A 88 -4.67 7.71 13.00
CA LYS A 88 -6.07 7.63 13.41
C LYS A 88 -6.57 6.18 13.54
N GLY A 89 -5.68 5.19 13.47
CA GLY A 89 -6.02 3.78 13.59
C GLY A 89 -6.61 3.17 12.32
N VAL A 90 -7.32 2.06 12.48
CA VAL A 90 -7.80 1.21 11.37
C VAL A 90 -8.78 1.95 10.46
N GLU A 91 -9.75 2.65 11.03
CA GLU A 91 -10.75 3.40 10.27
C GLU A 91 -10.12 4.54 9.47
N GLY A 92 -9.17 5.26 10.08
CA GLY A 92 -8.50 6.39 9.42
C GLY A 92 -7.72 6.01 8.17
N ARG A 93 -7.12 4.81 8.15
CA ARG A 93 -6.36 4.30 6.99
C ARG A 93 -7.21 3.52 5.98
N ALA A 94 -8.47 3.23 6.30
CA ALA A 94 -9.35 2.39 5.47
C ALA A 94 -9.58 2.99 4.08
N LEU A 95 -9.90 4.28 3.99
CA LEU A 95 -10.12 4.97 2.72
C LEU A 95 -8.91 4.82 1.77
N GLY A 96 -7.69 5.02 2.31
CA GLY A 96 -6.46 4.86 1.53
C GLY A 96 -6.26 3.43 1.05
N MET A 97 -6.52 2.42 1.90
CA MET A 97 -6.47 1.01 1.49
C MET A 97 -7.48 0.70 0.40
N THR A 98 -8.74 1.12 0.57
CA THR A 98 -9.80 0.86 -0.39
C THR A 98 -9.48 1.50 -1.74
N LEU A 99 -8.97 2.73 -1.74
CA LEU A 99 -8.61 3.45 -2.96
C LEU A 99 -7.42 2.80 -3.70
N THR A 100 -6.50 2.16 -2.96
CA THR A 100 -5.41 1.37 -3.54
C THR A 100 -5.90 0.01 -4.06
N MET A 101 -6.69 -0.72 -3.27
CA MET A 101 -7.04 -2.11 -3.57
C MET A 101 -8.18 -2.26 -4.57
N MET A 102 -9.24 -1.45 -4.48
CA MET A 102 -10.44 -1.65 -5.29
C MET A 102 -10.18 -1.57 -6.80
N PRO A 103 -9.47 -0.55 -7.31
CA PRO A 103 -9.13 -0.51 -8.74
C PRO A 103 -8.31 -1.72 -9.18
N THR A 104 -7.40 -2.20 -8.33
CA THR A 104 -6.55 -3.36 -8.63
C THR A 104 -7.35 -4.66 -8.67
N VAL A 105 -8.23 -4.90 -7.69
CA VAL A 105 -9.10 -6.09 -7.67
C VAL A 105 -10.05 -6.09 -8.86
N LEU A 106 -10.71 -4.98 -9.14
CA LEU A 106 -11.60 -4.86 -10.30
C LEU A 106 -10.84 -5.01 -11.62
N GLY A 107 -9.61 -4.50 -11.71
CA GLY A 107 -8.74 -4.70 -12.86
C GLY A 107 -8.39 -6.17 -13.09
N TYR A 108 -8.10 -6.93 -12.03
CA TYR A 108 -7.86 -8.37 -12.18
C TYR A 108 -9.11 -9.13 -12.61
N VAL A 109 -10.29 -8.77 -12.10
CA VAL A 109 -11.57 -9.33 -12.59
C VAL A 109 -11.73 -9.06 -14.08
N LEU A 110 -11.45 -7.83 -14.54
CA LEU A 110 -11.48 -7.49 -15.96
C LEU A 110 -10.49 -8.34 -16.78
N VAL A 111 -9.24 -8.50 -16.31
CA VAL A 111 -8.23 -9.36 -16.96
C VAL A 111 -8.76 -10.79 -17.13
N LEU A 112 -9.35 -11.36 -16.08
CA LEU A 112 -9.89 -12.72 -16.13
C LEU A 112 -11.05 -12.84 -17.13
N VAL A 113 -11.94 -11.85 -17.19
CA VAL A 113 -13.04 -11.81 -18.15
C VAL A 113 -12.51 -11.70 -19.58
N LEU A 114 -11.54 -10.80 -19.84
CA LEU A 114 -10.94 -10.63 -21.16
C LEU A 114 -10.24 -11.89 -21.64
N LEU A 115 -9.55 -12.60 -20.75
CA LEU A 115 -8.97 -13.91 -21.06
C LEU A 115 -10.09 -14.89 -21.43
N ALA A 116 -11.09 -15.08 -20.58
CA ALA A 116 -12.17 -16.04 -20.82
C ALA A 116 -12.89 -15.82 -22.16
N VAL A 117 -13.23 -14.56 -22.49
CA VAL A 117 -13.90 -14.21 -23.75
C VAL A 117 -13.03 -14.47 -24.98
N ARG A 118 -11.70 -14.35 -24.87
CA ARG A 118 -10.78 -14.54 -25.99
C ARG A 118 -10.51 -16.02 -26.31
N TRP A 119 -10.86 -16.92 -25.38
CA TRP A 119 -10.74 -18.37 -25.51
C TRP A 119 -12.09 -19.05 -25.81
N LEU A 120 -13.18 -18.29 -25.89
CA LEU A 120 -14.52 -18.72 -26.33
C LEU A 120 -14.76 -18.28 -27.77
#